data_AF-W7YDE1-F1
#
_entry.id   AF-W7YDE1-F1
#
_cell.length_a   1.000
_cell.length_b   1.000
_cell.length_c   1.000
_cell.angle_alpha   90.00
_cell.angle_beta   90.00
_cell.angle_gamma   90.00
#
_symmetry.space_group_name_H-M   'P 1'
#
loop_
_entity.id
_entity.type
_entity.pdbx_description
1 polymer ?
#
loop_
_entity_poly.entity_id
_entity_poly.type
_entity_poly.pdbx_seq_one_letter_code
_entity_poly.pdbx_strand_id
1 'polypeptide(L)' 'MKLVSNLLLAAICLSSSIVTAQQKIHFESIAEVETTPVKSQGRTGTCWAYSTVSFIESEIIRMGAPL' A
#
# COMPACT_ATOMS: atom_id res chain seq x y z
N MET A 1 1.01 -45.00 -13.10
CA MET A 1 0.33 -44.23 -12.02
C MET A 1 1.32 -43.66 -10.99
N LYS A 2 2.25 -44.44 -10.44
CA LYS A 2 3.25 -43.93 -9.45
C LYS A 2 4.19 -42.85 -10.00
N LEU A 3 4.61 -42.96 -11.27
CA LEU A 3 5.47 -41.96 -11.92
C LEU A 3 4.81 -40.58 -12.01
N VAL A 4 3.52 -40.53 -12.39
CA VAL A 4 2.74 -39.28 -12.50
C VAL A 4 2.53 -38.68 -11.11
N SER A 5 2.23 -39.51 -10.11
CA SER A 5 2.09 -39.07 -8.71
C SER A 5 3.38 -38.45 -8.17
N ASN A 6 4.54 -39.05 -8.46
CA ASN A 6 5.83 -38.55 -8.00
C ASN A 6 6.21 -37.24 -8.71
N LEU A 7 5.86 -37.12 -10.01
CA LEU A 7 6.08 -35.89 -10.77
C LEU A 7 5.19 -34.75 -10.27
N LEU A 8 3.93 -35.04 -9.93
CA LEU A 8 3.03 -34.06 -9.32
C LEU A 8 3.55 -33.58 -7.96
N LEU A 9 4.03 -34.49 -7.13
CA LEU A 9 4.55 -34.17 -5.81
C LEU A 9 5.82 -33.28 -5.89
N ALA A 10 6.71 -33.58 -6.83
CA ALA A 10 7.92 -32.77 -7.07
C ALA A 10 7.57 -31.34 -7.52
N ALA A 11 6.57 -31.18 -8.40
CA ALA A 11 6.12 -29.86 -8.86
C ALA A 11 5.50 -29.00 -7.74
N ILE A 12 4.76 -29.63 -6.81
CA ILE A 12 4.17 -28.95 -5.64
C ILE A 12 5.26 -28.51 -4.65
N CYS A 13 6.29 -29.32 -4.43
CA CYS A 13 7.41 -28.93 -3.58
C CYS A 13 8.20 -27.75 -4.17
N LEU A 14 8.41 -27.73 -5.49
CA LEU A 14 9.19 -26.69 -6.16
C LEU A 14 8.47 -25.32 -6.20
N SER A 15 7.13 -25.30 -6.25
CA SER A 15 6.36 -24.05 -6.24
C SER A 15 6.39 -23.33 -4.87
N SER A 16 6.63 -24.06 -3.78
CA SER A 16 6.69 -23.50 -2.43
C SER A 16 7.87 -22.54 -2.23
N SER A 17 9.00 -22.80 -2.89
CA SER A 17 10.20 -21.95 -2.85
C SER A 17 10.05 -20.64 -3.62
N ILE A 18 9.10 -20.55 -4.57
CA ILE A 18 8.84 -19.35 -5.36
C ILE A 18 8.09 -18.30 -4.52
N VAL A 19 7.26 -18.73 -3.56
CA VAL A 19 6.45 -17.84 -2.72
C VAL A 19 7.29 -17.09 -1.68
N THR A 20 8.44 -17.63 -1.27
CA THR A 20 9.30 -17.02 -0.23
C THR A 20 10.35 -16.05 -0.80
N ALA A 21 10.42 -15.87 -2.12
CA ALA A 21 11.42 -15.02 -2.78
C ALA A 21 10.99 -13.55 -2.88
N GLN A 22 9.75 -13.20 -2.55
CA GLN A 22 9.29 -11.81 -2.51
C GLN A 22 9.90 -11.10 -1.31
N GLN A 23 10.87 -10.22 -1.55
CA GLN A 23 11.33 -9.27 -0.54
C GLN A 23 10.17 -8.35 -0.14
N LYS A 24 9.71 -8.48 1.10
CA LYS A 24 8.77 -7.53 1.69
C LYS A 24 9.49 -6.19 1.86
N ILE A 25 9.02 -5.15 1.16
CA ILE A 25 9.53 -3.80 1.37
C ILE A 25 9.00 -3.30 2.72
N HIS A 26 9.91 -3.00 3.63
CA HIS A 26 9.61 -2.40 4.92
C HIS A 26 9.94 -0.90 4.85
N PHE A 27 8.94 -0.07 5.08
CA PHE A 27 9.10 1.37 5.20
C PHE A 27 9.11 1.74 6.68
N GLU A 28 10.03 2.61 7.07
CA GLU A 28 10.08 3.24 8.39
C GLU A 28 9.71 4.71 8.24
N SER A 29 8.80 5.20 9.08
CA SER A 29 8.46 6.62 9.11
C SER A 29 9.56 7.37 9.86
N ILE A 30 10.32 8.20 9.14
CA ILE A 30 11.36 9.06 9.73
C ILE A 30 10.79 10.40 10.24
N ALA A 31 9.66 10.81 9.67
CA ALA A 31 8.94 12.04 10.01
C ALA A 31 7.51 11.91 9.47
N GLU A 32 6.54 12.41 10.22
CA GLU A 32 5.13 12.38 9.87
C GLU A 32 4.52 13.76 10.09
N VAL A 33 3.66 14.20 9.18
CA VAL A 33 2.94 15.48 9.26
C VAL A 33 1.50 15.18 9.63
N GLU A 34 0.93 15.94 10.57
CA GLU A 34 -0.47 15.80 10.90
C GLU A 34 -1.35 16.19 9.70
N THR A 35 -2.30 15.31 9.38
CA THR A 35 -3.20 15.44 8.24
C THR A 35 -4.60 14.95 8.61
N THR A 36 -5.59 15.33 7.81
CA THR A 36 -6.94 14.79 7.94
C THR A 36 -7.02 13.37 7.35
N PRO A 37 -8.09 12.60 7.64
CA PRO A 37 -8.25 11.27 7.07
C PRO A 37 -8.23 11.25 5.53
N VAL A 38 -7.77 10.13 4.96
CA VAL A 38 -7.70 9.92 3.52
C VAL A 38 -9.05 10.15 2.84
N LYS A 39 -9.05 10.96 1.79
CA LYS A 39 -10.23 11.30 0.99
C LYS A 39 -10.23 10.51 -0.33
N SER A 40 -11.40 10.14 -0.83
CA SER A 40 -11.56 9.46 -2.13
C SER A 40 -12.12 10.41 -3.19
N GLN A 41 -11.40 10.56 -4.30
CA GLN A 41 -11.87 11.33 -5.48
C GLN A 41 -12.80 10.54 -6.39
N GLY A 42 -13.01 9.24 -6.11
CA GLY A 42 -13.77 8.34 -6.98
C GLY A 42 -13.22 8.29 -8.41
N ARG A 43 -14.09 8.10 -9.40
CA ARG A 43 -13.74 7.99 -10.83
C ARG A 43 -13.71 9.36 -11.51
N THR A 44 -12.95 10.30 -10.98
CA THR A 44 -12.87 11.68 -11.50
C THR A 44 -11.41 12.13 -11.68
N GLY A 45 -11.19 13.14 -12.52
CA GLY A 45 -9.89 13.78 -12.73
C GLY A 45 -9.62 14.95 -11.78
N THR A 46 -10.06 14.85 -10.52
CA THR A 46 -10.07 15.99 -9.55
C THR A 46 -8.97 15.91 -8.50
N CYS A 47 -7.92 15.10 -8.73
CA CYS A 47 -6.82 14.95 -7.76
C CYS A 47 -6.19 16.30 -7.36
N TRP A 48 -6.09 17.25 -8.28
CA TRP A 48 -5.58 18.60 -8.02
C TRP A 48 -6.38 19.35 -6.95
N ALA A 49 -7.70 19.17 -6.92
CA ALA A 49 -8.55 19.80 -5.92
C ALA A 49 -8.41 19.10 -4.56
N TYR A 50 -8.42 17.77 -4.56
CA TYR A 50 -8.27 16.96 -3.33
C TYR A 50 -6.90 17.15 -2.68
N SER A 51 -5.82 17.20 -3.46
CA SER A 51 -4.48 17.46 -2.92
C SER A 51 -4.34 18.88 -2.39
N THR A 52 -4.92 19.88 -3.08
CA THR A 52 -4.90 21.28 -2.61
C THR A 52 -5.68 21.43 -1.31
N VAL A 53 -6.88 20.84 -1.20
CA VAL A 53 -7.67 20.87 0.04
C VAL A 53 -6.94 20.15 1.16
N SER A 54 -6.39 18.96 0.92
CA SER A 54 -5.61 18.22 1.91
C SER A 54 -4.42 19.03 2.43
N PHE A 55 -3.71 19.76 1.55
CA PHE A 55 -2.62 20.64 1.94
C PHE A 55 -3.10 21.78 2.84
N ILE A 56 -4.19 22.45 2.47
CA ILE A 56 -4.75 23.55 3.25
C ILE A 56 -5.23 23.06 4.62
N GLU A 57 -5.90 21.90 4.67
CA GLU A 57 -6.33 21.28 5.94
C GLU A 57 -5.13 21.00 6.86
N SER A 58 -4.01 20.49 6.32
CA SER A 58 -2.77 20.32 7.08
C SER A 58 -2.17 21.65 7.55
N GLU A 59 -2.24 22.71 6.75
CA GLU A 59 -1.76 24.04 7.18
C GLU A 59 -2.64 24.65 8.27
N ILE A 60 -3.96 24.42 8.25
CA ILE A 60 -4.88 24.80 9.32
C ILE A 60 -4.48 24.11 10.63
N ILE A 61 -4.22 22.79 10.58
CA ILE A 61 -3.70 22.03 11.72
C ILE A 61 -2.38 22.62 12.21
N ARG A 62 -1.42 22.85 11.30
CA ARG A 62 -0.09 23.41 11.62
C ARG A 62 -0.18 24.77 12.31
N MET A 63 -1.20 25.56 11.99
CA MET A 63 -1.43 26.88 12.58
C MET A 63 -2.23 26.84 13.89
N GLY A 64 -2.71 25.66 14.33
CA GLY A 64 -3.56 25.52 15.52
C GLY A 64 -4.96 26.12 15.34
N ALA A 65 -5.41 26.27 14.09
CA ALA A 65 -6.74 26.77 13.77
C ALA A 65 -7.77 25.62 13.76
N PRO A 66 -9.05 25.91 14.01
CA PRO A 66 -10.10 24.89 13.97
C PRO A 66 -10.33 24.38 12.54
N LEU A 67 -10.41 23.05 12.41
CA LEU A 67 -10.83 22.33 11.20
C LEU A 67 -12.35 22.14 11.16
#